data_AF-A0A4P9YYU9-F1
#
_entry.id   AF-A0A4P9YYU9-F1
#
_cell.length_a   1.000
_cell.length_b   1.000
_cell.length_c   1.000
_cell.angle_alpha   90.00
_cell.angle_beta   90.00
_cell.angle_gamma   90.00
#
_symmetry.space_group_name_H-M   'P 1'
#
loop_
_entity.id
_entity.type
_entity.pdbx_description
1 polymer ?
#
loop_
_entity_poly.entity_id
_entity_poly.type
_entity_poly.pdbx_seq_one_letter_code
_entity_poly.pdbx_strand_id
1 'polypeptide(L)'
;GTPYLLSLGMRRSYMSLVWLAGPLSGLIMQPLVGAFSDRCTSRFGRRRPFMLGGTVVVIFGLMLIGWVREIGGALAANDEQAATLSIAIAVAAFYLVDFAVNTVQATIRALIVDVLPGDKQEQGNAWAGGMIGVGSVGGYFFGMMDLVSAFPYFGNTQMKVLCTFASMALFSAVSITCLTTHERSFDAPLTIANRPSSSSSPPSSRMALFNPCAITRQLIRTMHQLPSSIQRICNVQFFAWIGWFPFLFYATTWVAELKSSADLQQQQQHIDGDTVRDTVGATTRAGSFAFLLHSLVSLVTACLLPLTVATGQGRASTSTSAKHHPLGKLRWSFGQWFDLHRIYTLSHLLFGTAMLATLFASAVWFATLLIAVCGISWAIIMWAPFALIGEIVNRDADIVRPMDDEDVVIPSAHPPLPPPPTSVSMPSLTASQQAEYHPLADTHHAATATSSFSSPTRHHHASDTTSVIGLPPLSLHANESSHEDDDEYDEDDDEDRMIGLTLDGRRLSDCAGEILGIHNVYVVIPQFVSTFASSILFALFDHFAPPAAIGWILRLGGISVLWAAYLSTKIRTA
;
A
#
# COMPACT_ATOMS: atom_id res chain seq x y z
N GLY A 1 5.62 6.22 23.97
CA GLY A 1 4.44 5.95 24.80
C GLY A 1 4.81 5.67 26.24
N THR A 2 5.06 4.40 26.61
CA THR A 2 5.07 3.92 28.00
C THR A 2 5.92 4.74 28.98
N PRO A 3 7.20 5.07 28.72
CA PRO A 3 8.02 5.82 29.69
C PRO A 3 7.45 7.21 29.97
N TYR A 4 6.84 7.85 28.97
CA TYR A 4 6.22 9.16 29.11
C TYR A 4 4.96 9.11 29.96
N LEU A 5 4.04 8.17 29.71
CA LEU A 5 2.81 8.03 30.49
C LEU A 5 3.11 7.64 31.96
N LEU A 6 4.12 6.80 32.19
CA LEU A 6 4.63 6.53 33.53
C LEU A 6 5.23 7.79 34.19
N SER A 7 5.93 8.65 33.43
CA SER A 7 6.45 9.92 33.94
C SER A 7 5.36 10.91 34.37
N LEU A 8 4.14 10.78 33.84
CA LEU A 8 2.96 11.55 34.25
C LEU A 8 2.30 11.01 35.52
N GLY A 9 2.78 9.88 36.07
CA GLY A 9 2.20 9.23 37.25
C GLY A 9 1.12 8.19 36.93
N MET A 10 0.89 7.85 35.66
CA MET A 10 -0.11 6.84 35.30
C MET A 10 0.32 5.45 35.79
N ARG A 11 -0.58 4.73 36.48
CA ARG A 11 -0.31 3.36 36.97
C ARG A 11 -0.16 2.39 35.79
N ARG A 12 0.75 1.41 35.93
CA ARG A 12 1.03 0.37 34.90
C ARG A 12 -0.25 -0.36 34.44
N SER A 13 -1.21 -0.57 35.33
CA SER A 13 -2.50 -1.21 35.06
C SER A 13 -3.36 -0.49 34.00
N TYR A 14 -3.16 0.81 33.79
CA TYR A 14 -3.90 1.59 32.78
C TYR A 14 -3.17 1.69 31.44
N MET A 15 -1.93 1.20 31.32
CA MET A 15 -1.20 1.20 30.05
C MET A 15 -1.96 0.40 28.97
N SER A 16 -2.51 -0.76 29.34
CA SER A 16 -3.26 -1.63 28.42
C SER A 16 -4.49 -0.95 27.83
N LEU A 17 -5.17 -0.08 28.60
CA LEU A 17 -6.28 0.74 28.10
C LEU A 17 -5.80 1.69 26.99
N VAL A 18 -4.68 2.38 27.21
CA VAL A 18 -4.12 3.29 26.18
C VAL A 18 -3.68 2.52 24.95
N TRP A 19 -3.04 1.36 25.10
CA TRP A 19 -2.59 0.54 23.96
C TRP A 19 -3.72 -0.14 23.19
N LEU A 20 -4.93 -0.25 23.76
CA LEU A 20 -6.11 -0.70 23.04
C LEU A 20 -6.54 0.28 21.93
N ALA A 21 -6.15 1.56 22.03
CA ALA A 21 -6.47 2.58 21.02
C ALA A 21 -5.95 2.23 19.62
N GLY A 22 -4.74 1.67 19.52
CA GLY A 22 -4.13 1.27 18.24
C GLY A 22 -4.96 0.23 17.47
N PRO A 23 -5.18 -0.98 18.01
CA PRO A 23 -6.02 -1.99 17.36
C PRO A 23 -7.47 -1.51 17.15
N LEU A 24 -8.07 -0.83 18.14
CA LEU A 24 -9.46 -0.37 18.03
C LEU A 24 -9.64 0.68 16.91
N SER A 25 -8.70 1.62 16.79
CA SER A 25 -8.73 2.64 15.74
C SER A 25 -8.50 2.05 14.35
N GLY A 26 -7.59 1.09 14.20
CA GLY A 26 -7.37 0.38 12.94
C GLY A 26 -8.59 -0.41 12.47
N LEU A 27 -9.29 -1.07 13.39
CA LEU A 27 -10.49 -1.85 13.08
C LEU A 27 -11.66 -0.97 12.59
N ILE A 28 -11.79 0.24 13.14
CA ILE A 28 -12.95 1.12 12.89
C ILE A 28 -12.65 2.16 11.81
N MET A 29 -11.55 2.90 11.90
CA MET A 29 -11.32 4.08 11.06
C MET A 29 -10.94 3.72 9.63
N GLN A 30 -10.10 2.70 9.40
CA GLN A 30 -9.65 2.43 8.02
C GLN A 30 -10.80 2.00 7.09
N PRO A 31 -11.72 1.09 7.47
CA PRO A 31 -12.88 0.78 6.65
C PRO A 31 -13.86 1.95 6.47
N LEU A 32 -14.13 2.69 7.55
CA LEU A 32 -15.08 3.80 7.55
C LEU A 32 -14.59 4.96 6.68
N VAL A 33 -13.31 5.33 6.80
CA VAL A 33 -12.66 6.36 5.98
C VAL A 33 -12.50 5.87 4.53
N GLY A 34 -12.22 4.58 4.32
CA GLY A 34 -12.22 3.96 3.00
C GLY A 34 -13.53 4.17 2.26
N ALA A 35 -14.63 3.64 2.82
CA ALA A 35 -15.97 3.73 2.24
C ALA A 35 -16.51 5.18 2.12
N PHE A 36 -16.11 6.09 3.02
CA PHE A 36 -16.48 7.51 2.90
C PHE A 36 -15.67 8.27 1.84
N SER A 37 -14.36 8.00 1.73
CA SER A 37 -13.51 8.67 0.75
C SER A 37 -13.74 8.15 -0.67
N ASP A 38 -14.12 6.88 -0.86
CA ASP A 38 -14.57 6.33 -2.15
C ASP A 38 -15.78 7.11 -2.71
N ARG A 39 -16.67 7.61 -1.83
CA ARG A 39 -17.91 8.32 -2.18
C ARG A 39 -17.76 9.85 -2.21
N CYS A 40 -16.54 10.37 -2.17
CA CYS A 40 -16.28 11.80 -2.03
C CYS A 40 -16.14 12.51 -3.39
N THR A 41 -17.06 13.42 -3.68
CA THR A 41 -17.10 14.25 -4.91
C THR A 41 -16.46 15.64 -4.71
N SER A 42 -15.51 15.77 -3.79
CA SER A 42 -14.87 17.06 -3.51
C SER A 42 -14.02 17.53 -4.70
N ARG A 43 -14.11 18.84 -5.03
CA ARG A 43 -13.28 19.51 -6.06
C ARG A 43 -11.77 19.36 -5.85
N PHE A 44 -11.35 19.00 -4.64
CA PHE A 44 -9.94 18.81 -4.31
C PHE A 44 -9.43 17.40 -4.66
N GLY A 45 -10.32 16.45 -4.98
CA GLY A 45 -10.03 15.01 -5.07
C GLY A 45 -10.83 14.21 -4.03
N ARG A 46 -10.94 12.90 -4.22
CA ARG A 46 -11.72 12.00 -3.35
C ARG A 46 -11.00 11.65 -2.04
N ARG A 47 -9.64 11.64 -2.03
CA ARG A 47 -8.83 11.26 -0.84
C ARG A 47 -8.37 12.45 -0.02
N ARG A 48 -7.82 13.49 -0.67
CA ARG A 48 -7.26 14.70 -0.02
C ARG A 48 -8.06 15.30 1.15
N PRO A 49 -9.41 15.46 1.11
CA PRO A 49 -10.14 16.08 2.22
C PRO A 49 -9.98 15.32 3.54
N PHE A 50 -10.00 13.99 3.48
CA PHE A 50 -9.82 13.12 4.64
C PHE A 50 -8.36 13.06 5.09
N MET A 51 -7.42 13.03 4.13
CA MET A 51 -5.97 13.06 4.40
C MET A 51 -5.56 14.35 5.13
N LEU A 52 -5.99 15.51 4.63
CA LEU A 52 -5.70 16.82 5.22
C LEU A 52 -6.41 16.99 6.58
N GLY A 53 -7.69 16.62 6.67
CA GLY A 53 -8.44 16.65 7.93
C GLY A 53 -7.79 15.80 9.02
N GLY A 54 -7.45 14.55 8.69
CA GLY A 54 -6.71 13.66 9.58
C GLY A 54 -5.36 14.24 9.99
N THR A 55 -4.60 14.82 9.04
CA THR A 55 -3.28 15.41 9.31
C THR A 55 -3.35 16.57 10.30
N VAL A 56 -4.33 17.47 10.17
CA VAL A 56 -4.56 18.57 11.13
C VAL A 56 -4.87 18.02 12.52
N VAL A 57 -5.70 16.98 12.62
CA VAL A 57 -6.04 16.34 13.91
C VAL A 57 -4.83 15.61 14.53
N VAL A 58 -3.99 14.94 13.74
CA VAL A 58 -2.74 14.33 14.23
C VAL A 58 -1.80 15.40 14.76
N ILE A 59 -1.57 16.49 14.02
CA ILE A 59 -0.67 17.59 14.44
C ILE A 59 -1.18 18.21 15.75
N PHE A 60 -2.49 18.49 15.84
CA PHE A 60 -3.12 19.00 17.06
C PHE A 60 -2.95 18.03 18.24
N GLY A 61 -3.21 16.72 18.03
CA GLY A 61 -3.04 15.70 19.05
C GLY A 61 -1.59 15.51 19.51
N LEU A 62 -0.61 15.60 18.61
CA LEU A 62 0.82 15.57 18.96
C LEU A 62 1.23 16.80 19.76
N MET A 63 0.74 17.99 19.41
CA MET A 63 0.99 19.21 20.20
C MET A 63 0.31 19.13 21.58
N LEU A 64 -0.89 18.54 21.66
CA LEU A 64 -1.55 18.26 22.93
C LEU A 64 -0.71 17.30 23.80
N ILE A 65 -0.18 16.20 23.23
CA ILE A 65 0.72 15.25 23.91
C ILE A 65 2.00 15.93 24.41
N GLY A 66 2.60 16.84 23.65
CA GLY A 66 3.84 17.52 24.08
C GLY A 66 3.66 18.41 25.32
N TRP A 67 2.48 19.03 25.48
CA TRP A 67 2.20 20.06 26.50
C TRP A 67 1.13 19.66 27.54
N VAL A 68 0.85 18.36 27.73
CA VAL A 68 -0.22 17.90 28.65
C VAL A 68 -0.03 18.38 30.09
N ARG A 69 1.22 18.57 30.56
CA ARG A 69 1.52 19.00 31.93
C ARG A 69 1.17 20.47 32.13
N GLU A 70 1.54 21.30 31.16
CA GLU A 70 1.25 22.73 31.15
C GLU A 70 -0.26 22.98 31.03
N ILE A 71 -0.93 22.23 30.15
CA ILE A 71 -2.38 22.34 29.94
C ILE A 71 -3.16 21.79 31.14
N GLY A 72 -2.76 20.64 31.69
CA GLY A 72 -3.35 20.06 32.90
C GLY A 72 -3.15 20.95 34.13
N GLY A 73 -1.98 21.57 34.28
CA GLY A 73 -1.71 22.57 35.33
C GLY A 73 -2.52 23.85 35.17
N ALA A 74 -2.66 24.37 33.94
CA ALA A 74 -3.44 25.59 33.68
C ALA A 74 -4.96 25.42 33.89
N LEU A 75 -5.47 24.18 33.87
CA LEU A 75 -6.89 23.86 34.05
C LEU A 75 -7.23 23.37 35.47
N ALA A 76 -6.24 23.20 36.34
CA ALA A 76 -6.42 22.66 37.69
C ALA A 76 -6.44 23.74 38.76
N ALA A 77 -7.18 23.49 39.85
CA ALA A 77 -7.10 24.30 41.06
C ALA A 77 -5.94 23.85 41.97
N ASN A 78 -5.61 22.55 41.96
CA ASN A 78 -4.67 21.90 42.89
C ASN A 78 -3.70 20.95 42.14
N ASP A 79 -2.52 20.68 42.68
CA ASP A 79 -1.50 19.81 42.05
C ASP A 79 -1.99 18.38 41.76
N GLU A 80 -2.78 17.77 42.65
CA GLU A 80 -3.36 16.43 42.44
C GLU A 80 -4.35 16.42 41.27
N GLN A 81 -5.13 17.50 41.12
CA GLN A 81 -6.04 17.70 40.00
C GLN A 81 -5.25 17.96 38.71
N ALA A 82 -4.13 18.70 38.78
CA ALA A 82 -3.24 18.94 37.64
C ALA A 82 -2.63 17.64 37.10
N ALA A 83 -2.15 16.75 37.98
CA ALA A 83 -1.66 15.44 37.60
C ALA A 83 -2.77 14.60 36.95
N THR A 84 -3.96 14.55 37.56
CA THR A 84 -5.11 13.79 37.06
C THR A 84 -5.59 14.29 35.69
N LEU A 85 -5.71 15.61 35.52
CA LEU A 85 -6.05 16.24 34.23
C LEU A 85 -4.96 15.98 33.17
N SER A 86 -3.68 16.11 33.52
CA SER A 86 -2.56 15.82 32.61
C SER A 86 -2.62 14.38 32.08
N ILE A 87 -2.91 13.41 32.96
CA ILE A 87 -3.09 12.00 32.59
C ILE A 87 -4.32 11.84 31.69
N ALA A 88 -5.47 12.39 32.05
CA ALA A 88 -6.70 12.27 31.27
C ALA A 88 -6.58 12.89 29.87
N ILE A 89 -6.00 14.09 29.78
CA ILE A 89 -5.71 14.79 28.52
C ILE A 89 -4.72 13.98 27.68
N ALA A 90 -3.67 13.42 28.28
CA ALA A 90 -2.74 12.54 27.57
C ALA A 90 -3.45 11.32 26.95
N VAL A 91 -4.28 10.61 27.72
CA VAL A 91 -5.05 9.44 27.21
C VAL A 91 -5.95 9.86 26.05
N ALA A 92 -6.73 10.93 26.21
CA ALA A 92 -7.60 11.44 25.16
C ALA A 92 -6.82 11.85 23.89
N ALA A 93 -5.64 12.46 24.06
CA ALA A 93 -4.78 12.86 22.96
C ALA A 93 -4.14 11.66 22.24
N PHE A 94 -3.72 10.61 22.95
CA PHE A 94 -3.24 9.36 22.34
C PHE A 94 -4.33 8.71 21.50
N TYR A 95 -5.55 8.57 22.02
CA TYR A 95 -6.70 8.10 21.24
C TYR A 95 -6.97 8.98 20.01
N LEU A 96 -6.95 10.31 20.16
CA LEU A 96 -7.17 11.24 19.05
C LEU A 96 -6.12 11.08 17.94
N VAL A 97 -4.85 10.93 18.32
CA VAL A 97 -3.74 10.68 17.39
C VAL A 97 -3.91 9.33 16.69
N ASP A 98 -4.17 8.24 17.41
CA ASP A 98 -4.28 6.89 16.81
C ASP A 98 -5.43 6.80 15.80
N PHE A 99 -6.60 7.36 16.13
CA PHE A 99 -7.75 7.43 15.20
C PHE A 99 -7.47 8.31 13.97
N ALA A 100 -6.77 9.43 14.14
CA ALA A 100 -6.44 10.33 13.04
C ALA A 100 -5.29 9.81 12.16
N VAL A 101 -4.27 9.14 12.73
CA VAL A 101 -3.19 8.49 11.97
C VAL A 101 -3.76 7.40 11.07
N ASN A 102 -4.70 6.58 11.56
CA ASN A 102 -5.37 5.55 10.75
C ASN A 102 -6.16 6.17 9.57
N THR A 103 -6.76 7.35 9.76
CA THR A 103 -7.42 8.12 8.69
C THR A 103 -6.42 8.55 7.60
N VAL A 104 -5.26 9.07 8.01
CA VAL A 104 -4.18 9.48 7.09
C VAL A 104 -3.57 8.27 6.36
N GLN A 105 -3.32 7.16 7.06
CA GLN A 105 -2.77 5.95 6.46
C GLN A 105 -3.72 5.32 5.43
N ALA A 106 -5.01 5.18 5.75
CA ALA A 106 -5.99 4.63 4.82
C ALA A 106 -6.09 5.46 3.53
N THR A 107 -6.11 6.79 3.66
CA THR A 107 -6.23 7.70 2.51
C THR A 107 -4.96 7.77 1.66
N ILE A 108 -3.76 7.76 2.26
CA ILE A 108 -2.49 7.70 1.51
C ILE A 108 -2.34 6.35 0.79
N ARG A 109 -2.69 5.22 1.43
CA ARG A 109 -2.63 3.90 0.79
C ARG A 109 -3.61 3.80 -0.39
N ALA A 110 -4.85 4.28 -0.22
CA ALA A 110 -5.81 4.31 -1.32
C ALA A 110 -5.37 5.26 -2.46
N LEU A 111 -4.73 6.39 -2.15
CA LEU A 111 -4.21 7.31 -3.18
C LEU A 111 -3.16 6.67 -4.11
N ILE A 112 -2.34 5.74 -3.60
CA ILE A 112 -1.38 4.98 -4.42
C ILE A 112 -2.12 4.09 -5.43
N VAL A 113 -3.17 3.39 -4.98
CA VAL A 113 -4.01 2.54 -5.83
C VAL A 113 -4.79 3.35 -6.87
N ASP A 114 -5.28 4.53 -6.47
CA ASP A 114 -6.09 5.43 -7.31
C ASP A 114 -5.31 6.13 -8.44
N VAL A 115 -4.04 6.48 -8.21
CA VAL A 115 -3.28 7.40 -9.08
C VAL A 115 -2.27 6.68 -9.98
N LEU A 116 -1.70 5.55 -9.53
CA LEU A 116 -0.74 4.81 -10.34
C LEU A 116 -1.46 3.81 -11.26
N PRO A 117 -1.07 3.73 -12.54
CA PRO A 117 -1.55 2.65 -13.42
C PRO A 117 -1.03 1.29 -12.93
N GLY A 118 -1.70 0.21 -13.35
CA GLY A 118 -1.43 -1.15 -12.87
C GLY A 118 0.05 -1.57 -12.96
N ASP A 119 0.73 -1.22 -14.06
CA ASP A 119 2.15 -1.50 -14.30
C ASP A 119 3.10 -0.84 -13.28
N LYS A 120 2.65 0.22 -12.59
CA LYS A 120 3.42 0.97 -11.59
C LYS A 120 2.99 0.71 -10.15
N GLN A 121 1.95 -0.10 -9.92
CA GLN A 121 1.47 -0.43 -8.58
C GLN A 121 2.55 -1.10 -7.72
N GLU A 122 3.33 -2.03 -8.30
CA GLU A 122 4.47 -2.64 -7.63
C GLU A 122 5.52 -1.58 -7.22
N GLN A 123 5.93 -0.71 -8.15
CA GLN A 123 6.98 0.29 -7.90
C GLN A 123 6.54 1.39 -6.91
N GLY A 124 5.29 1.83 -6.98
CA GLY A 124 4.73 2.81 -6.06
C GLY A 124 4.64 2.28 -4.62
N ASN A 125 4.12 1.07 -4.46
CA ASN A 125 4.05 0.43 -3.15
C ASN A 125 5.45 0.08 -2.59
N ALA A 126 6.43 -0.20 -3.45
CA ALA A 126 7.83 -0.34 -3.05
C ALA A 126 8.40 0.96 -2.45
N TRP A 127 8.20 2.11 -3.13
CA TRP A 127 8.60 3.42 -2.60
C TRP A 127 7.89 3.74 -1.28
N ALA A 128 6.60 3.44 -1.15
CA ALA A 128 5.85 3.62 0.09
C ALA A 128 6.41 2.75 1.23
N GLY A 129 6.76 1.49 0.96
CA GLY A 129 7.46 0.61 1.91
C GLY A 129 8.82 1.16 2.33
N GLY A 130 9.60 1.70 1.37
CA GLY A 130 10.87 2.37 1.64
C GLY A 130 10.72 3.60 2.53
N MET A 131 9.71 4.45 2.29
CA MET A 131 9.41 5.62 3.12
C MET A 131 9.03 5.24 4.57
N ILE A 132 8.31 4.13 4.76
CA ILE A 132 8.06 3.57 6.09
C ILE A 132 9.39 3.20 6.77
N GLY A 133 10.30 2.53 6.06
CA GLY A 133 11.64 2.21 6.55
C GLY A 133 12.45 3.44 6.99
N VAL A 134 12.44 4.52 6.20
CA VAL A 134 13.08 5.79 6.56
C VAL A 134 12.47 6.37 7.85
N GLY A 135 11.14 6.36 7.96
CA GLY A 135 10.42 6.79 9.16
C GLY A 135 10.78 5.97 10.40
N SER A 136 10.85 4.64 10.28
CA SER A 136 11.25 3.74 11.36
C SER A 136 12.69 4.01 11.83
N VAL A 137 13.66 4.10 10.90
CA VAL A 137 15.06 4.40 11.25
C VAL A 137 15.16 5.76 11.96
N GLY A 138 14.52 6.81 11.44
CA GLY A 138 14.50 8.13 12.07
C GLY A 138 13.86 8.11 13.47
N GLY A 139 12.74 7.41 13.63
CA GLY A 139 12.03 7.28 14.91
C GLY A 139 12.85 6.55 15.99
N TYR A 140 13.48 5.42 15.65
CA TYR A 140 14.36 4.71 16.60
C TYR A 140 15.63 5.52 16.91
N PHE A 141 16.20 6.20 15.92
CA PHE A 141 17.37 7.06 16.11
C PHE A 141 17.08 8.22 17.08
N PHE A 142 16.00 8.98 16.84
CA PHE A 142 15.55 10.03 17.76
C PHE A 142 15.15 9.51 19.14
N GLY A 143 14.68 8.25 19.23
CA GLY A 143 14.44 7.59 20.52
C GLY A 143 15.69 7.32 21.36
N MET A 144 16.87 7.20 20.72
CA MET A 144 18.16 7.01 21.40
C MET A 144 18.92 8.31 21.69
N MET A 145 18.58 9.42 21.01
CA MET A 145 19.24 10.71 21.20
C MET A 145 18.63 11.52 22.36
N ASP A 146 19.47 12.28 23.06
CA ASP A 146 18.99 13.40 23.88
C ASP A 146 18.61 14.59 22.98
N LEU A 147 17.35 14.58 22.55
CA LEU A 147 16.73 15.63 21.75
C LEU A 147 16.68 16.99 22.46
N VAL A 148 16.69 17.04 23.80
CA VAL A 148 16.62 18.31 24.55
C VAL A 148 17.96 19.02 24.54
N SER A 149 19.05 18.26 24.71
CA SER A 149 20.41 18.79 24.56
C SER A 149 20.71 19.22 23.12
N ALA A 150 20.28 18.43 22.13
CA ALA A 150 20.52 18.72 20.72
C ALA A 150 19.67 19.88 20.15
N PHE A 151 18.42 20.02 20.59
CA PHE A 151 17.44 20.95 20.01
C PHE A 151 16.65 21.77 21.05
N PRO A 152 17.32 22.51 21.96
CA PRO A 152 16.68 23.15 23.12
C PRO A 152 15.60 24.18 22.74
N TYR A 153 15.69 24.80 21.56
CA TYR A 153 14.70 25.76 21.06
C TYR A 153 13.32 25.15 20.78
N PHE A 154 13.26 23.83 20.48
CA PHE A 154 12.00 23.16 20.13
C PHE A 154 11.25 22.60 21.34
N GLY A 155 11.88 22.58 22.52
CA GLY A 155 11.22 22.16 23.76
C GLY A 155 12.19 21.81 24.88
N ASN A 156 11.73 21.98 26.12
CA ASN A 156 12.45 21.62 27.34
C ASN A 156 12.27 20.13 27.76
N THR A 157 11.56 19.32 26.96
CA THR A 157 11.38 17.89 27.21
C THR A 157 11.49 17.09 25.92
N GLN A 158 11.97 15.84 26.02
CA GLN A 158 12.16 14.96 24.87
C GLN A 158 10.86 14.75 24.08
N MET A 159 9.71 14.70 24.77
CA MET A 159 8.41 14.53 24.13
C MET A 159 7.98 15.77 23.33
N LYS A 160 8.21 17.00 23.83
CA LYS A 160 7.90 18.23 23.07
C LYS A 160 8.67 18.27 21.76
N VAL A 161 9.99 18.11 21.84
CA VAL A 161 10.88 18.14 20.67
C VAL A 161 10.47 17.05 19.66
N LEU A 162 10.22 15.82 20.13
CA LEU A 162 9.78 14.71 19.28
C LEU A 162 8.43 14.99 18.60
N CYS A 163 7.43 15.47 19.35
CA CYS A 163 6.11 15.83 18.82
C CYS A 163 6.20 16.97 17.79
N THR A 164 7.06 17.97 18.01
CA THR A 164 7.24 19.08 17.06
C THR A 164 7.90 18.61 15.76
N PHE A 165 8.98 17.83 15.84
CA PHE A 165 9.59 17.24 14.63
C PHE A 165 8.64 16.30 13.89
N ALA A 166 7.88 15.45 14.61
CA ALA A 166 6.89 14.56 14.00
C ALA A 166 5.78 15.35 13.28
N SER A 167 5.25 16.42 13.90
CA SER A 167 4.25 17.29 13.27
C SER A 167 4.81 18.02 12.05
N MET A 168 6.05 18.51 12.09
CA MET A 168 6.69 19.16 10.93
C MET A 168 6.94 18.17 9.78
N ALA A 169 7.42 16.97 10.09
CA ALA A 169 7.64 15.89 9.11
C ALA A 169 6.32 15.44 8.46
N LEU A 170 5.26 15.25 9.25
CA LEU A 170 3.94 14.89 8.74
C LEU A 170 3.34 16.01 7.87
N PHE A 171 3.38 17.26 8.36
CA PHE A 171 2.85 18.41 7.63
C PHE A 171 3.54 18.57 6.27
N SER A 172 4.88 18.52 6.24
CA SER A 172 5.66 18.65 5.01
C SER A 172 5.42 17.49 4.05
N ALA A 173 5.45 16.24 4.51
CA ALA A 173 5.19 15.07 3.67
C ALA A 173 3.79 15.11 3.03
N VAL A 174 2.74 15.36 3.83
CA VAL A 174 1.36 15.44 3.32
C VAL A 174 1.17 16.64 2.41
N SER A 175 1.77 17.79 2.71
CA SER A 175 1.72 18.97 1.84
C SER A 175 2.38 18.69 0.48
N ILE A 176 3.55 18.04 0.47
CA ILE A 176 4.22 17.63 -0.77
C ILE A 176 3.32 16.67 -1.57
N THR A 177 2.73 15.65 -0.93
CA THR A 177 1.80 14.72 -1.58
C THR A 177 0.60 15.46 -2.19
N CYS A 178 -0.05 16.36 -1.44
CA CYS A 178 -1.20 17.13 -1.90
C CYS A 178 -0.87 18.14 -3.02
N LEU A 179 0.36 18.64 -3.09
CA LEU A 179 0.80 19.57 -4.15
C LEU A 179 1.26 18.84 -5.42
N THR A 180 1.88 17.66 -5.29
CA THR A 180 2.48 16.94 -6.43
C THR A 180 1.56 15.89 -7.06
N THR A 181 0.67 15.28 -6.29
CA THR A 181 -0.13 14.14 -6.74
C THR A 181 -1.49 14.61 -7.24
N HIS A 182 -1.65 14.71 -8.56
CA HIS A 182 -2.91 15.15 -9.19
C HIS A 182 -3.98 14.04 -9.11
N GLU A 183 -4.94 14.19 -8.18
CA GLU A 183 -6.17 13.40 -8.18
C GLU A 183 -7.10 13.86 -9.32
N ARG A 184 -7.72 12.91 -10.03
CA ARG A 184 -8.85 13.21 -10.92
C ARG A 184 -10.04 13.64 -10.04
N SER A 185 -10.70 14.74 -10.38
CA SER A 185 -12.01 15.05 -9.82
C SER A 185 -12.97 13.92 -10.20
N PHE A 186 -13.60 13.29 -9.23
CA PHE A 186 -14.64 12.29 -9.50
C PHE A 186 -15.93 13.02 -9.87
N ASP A 187 -16.03 13.41 -11.14
CA ASP A 187 -17.31 13.78 -11.74
C ASP A 187 -18.20 12.54 -11.68
N ALA A 188 -19.32 12.65 -10.97
CA ALA A 188 -20.21 11.53 -10.73
C ALA A 188 -20.66 10.95 -12.09
N PRO A 189 -20.38 9.66 -12.39
CA PRO A 189 -20.62 9.14 -13.72
C PRO A 189 -22.11 9.16 -14.02
N LEU A 190 -22.46 9.51 -15.26
CA LEU A 190 -23.84 9.66 -15.73
C LEU A 190 -24.69 8.37 -15.55
N THR A 191 -24.05 7.23 -15.31
CA THR A 191 -24.69 5.97 -14.90
C THR A 191 -25.48 6.05 -13.59
N ILE A 192 -25.19 6.99 -12.68
CA ILE A 192 -26.03 7.20 -11.48
C ILE A 192 -27.42 7.77 -11.86
N ALA A 193 -27.52 8.53 -12.97
CA ALA A 193 -28.78 9.09 -13.44
C ALA A 193 -29.74 8.05 -14.05
N ASN A 194 -29.23 6.90 -14.51
CA ASN A 194 -29.98 5.87 -15.22
C ASN A 194 -30.35 4.63 -14.38
N ARG A 195 -30.27 4.69 -13.04
CA ARG A 195 -30.82 3.61 -12.20
C ARG A 195 -32.37 3.63 -12.27
N PRO A 196 -33.03 2.56 -12.75
CA PRO A 196 -34.49 2.45 -12.62
C PRO A 196 -34.86 2.43 -11.13
N SER A 197 -35.87 3.20 -10.76
CA SER A 197 -36.29 3.49 -9.38
C SER A 197 -37.06 2.34 -8.70
N SER A 198 -36.69 1.09 -9.02
CA SER A 198 -37.39 -0.14 -8.61
C SER A 198 -36.49 -1.12 -7.83
N SER A 199 -35.72 -0.60 -6.88
CA SER A 199 -35.22 -1.39 -5.74
C SER A 199 -35.19 -0.50 -4.50
N SER A 200 -35.59 -1.06 -3.36
CA SER A 200 -35.78 -0.36 -2.10
C SER A 200 -34.55 0.46 -1.69
N SER A 201 -34.70 1.78 -1.65
CA SER A 201 -33.70 2.72 -1.16
C SER A 201 -33.28 2.33 0.27
N PRO A 202 -32.01 1.99 0.55
CA PRO A 202 -31.56 1.88 1.93
C PRO A 202 -31.66 3.27 2.59
N PRO A 203 -32.13 3.37 3.84
CA PRO A 203 -32.40 4.65 4.48
C PRO A 203 -31.12 5.48 4.63
N SER A 204 -31.22 6.78 4.33
CA SER A 204 -30.28 7.88 4.62
C SER A 204 -28.92 7.46 5.21
N SER A 205 -28.00 7.02 4.33
CA SER A 205 -26.78 6.28 4.67
C SER A 205 -25.80 7.00 5.63
N ARG A 206 -25.96 8.31 5.85
CA ARG A 206 -25.16 9.09 6.80
C ARG A 206 -25.50 8.82 8.27
N MET A 207 -26.74 8.45 8.59
CA MET A 207 -27.16 8.23 9.99
C MET A 207 -27.00 6.77 10.43
N ALA A 208 -27.20 5.82 9.53
CA ALA A 208 -26.94 4.41 9.79
C ALA A 208 -25.46 4.13 10.13
N LEU A 209 -24.52 4.88 9.54
CA LEU A 209 -23.08 4.67 9.76
C LEU A 209 -22.54 5.16 11.12
N PHE A 210 -23.37 5.75 11.98
CA PHE A 210 -23.02 6.00 13.39
C PHE A 210 -23.51 4.90 14.33
N ASN A 211 -24.27 3.91 13.85
CA ASN A 211 -24.69 2.76 14.63
C ASN A 211 -23.62 1.65 14.56
N PRO A 212 -22.95 1.29 15.67
CA PRO A 212 -21.90 0.27 15.64
C PRO A 212 -22.36 -1.08 15.08
N CYS A 213 -23.60 -1.48 15.33
CA CYS A 213 -24.15 -2.73 14.80
C CYS A 213 -24.30 -2.69 13.27
N ALA A 214 -24.64 -1.53 12.70
CA ALA A 214 -24.74 -1.36 11.26
C ALA A 214 -23.35 -1.33 10.58
N ILE A 215 -22.35 -0.69 11.21
CA ILE A 215 -20.96 -0.74 10.75
C ILE A 215 -20.48 -2.19 10.74
N THR A 216 -20.55 -2.90 11.88
CA THR A 216 -20.09 -4.30 11.97
C THR A 216 -20.81 -5.21 10.98
N ARG A 217 -22.12 -5.03 10.78
CA ARG A 217 -22.88 -5.79 9.78
C ARG A 217 -22.40 -5.50 8.35
N GLN A 218 -22.14 -4.23 8.01
CA GLN A 218 -21.59 -3.88 6.70
C GLN A 218 -20.19 -4.48 6.51
N LEU A 219 -19.31 -4.40 7.51
CA LEU A 219 -17.95 -4.97 7.44
C LEU A 219 -17.99 -6.47 7.18
N ILE A 220 -18.77 -7.23 7.98
CA ILE A 220 -18.92 -8.68 7.80
C ILE A 220 -19.48 -8.99 6.41
N ARG A 221 -20.49 -8.23 5.94
CA ARG A 221 -21.07 -8.41 4.61
C ARG A 221 -20.03 -8.19 3.52
N THR A 222 -19.31 -7.07 3.51
CA THR A 222 -18.31 -6.79 2.47
C THR A 222 -17.12 -7.76 2.54
N MET A 223 -16.72 -8.23 3.73
CA MET A 223 -15.71 -9.29 3.90
C MET A 223 -16.09 -10.62 3.22
N HIS A 224 -17.39 -10.94 3.14
CA HIS A 224 -17.89 -12.13 2.43
C HIS A 224 -18.13 -11.88 0.93
N GLN A 225 -18.14 -10.63 0.47
CA GLN A 225 -18.37 -10.24 -0.92
C GLN A 225 -17.07 -9.86 -1.66
N LEU A 226 -15.89 -9.96 -1.02
CA LEU A 226 -14.62 -9.69 -1.69
C LEU A 226 -14.33 -10.77 -2.76
N PRO A 227 -13.82 -10.40 -3.94
CA PRO A 227 -13.34 -11.34 -4.95
C PRO A 227 -12.34 -12.34 -4.38
N SER A 228 -12.38 -13.58 -4.87
CA SER A 228 -11.60 -14.72 -4.36
C SER A 228 -10.09 -14.41 -4.28
N SER A 229 -9.54 -13.72 -5.29
CA SER A 229 -8.14 -13.28 -5.36
C SER A 229 -7.74 -12.32 -4.23
N ILE A 230 -8.58 -11.32 -3.93
CA ILE A 230 -8.32 -10.37 -2.82
C ILE A 230 -8.49 -11.09 -1.48
N GLN A 231 -9.51 -11.95 -1.37
CA GLN A 231 -9.77 -12.73 -0.16
C GLN A 231 -8.61 -13.68 0.20
N ARG A 232 -7.97 -14.30 -0.81
CA ARG A 232 -6.74 -15.10 -0.64
C ARG A 232 -5.61 -14.26 -0.01
N ILE A 233 -5.39 -13.03 -0.46
CA ILE A 233 -4.36 -12.11 0.11
C ILE A 233 -4.71 -11.71 1.55
N CYS A 234 -5.97 -11.34 1.81
CA CYS A 234 -6.48 -11.00 3.14
C CYS A 234 -6.29 -12.17 4.14
N ASN A 235 -6.58 -13.41 3.73
CA ASN A 235 -6.38 -14.60 4.55
C ASN A 235 -4.89 -14.82 4.91
N VAL A 236 -3.96 -14.59 3.97
CA VAL A 236 -2.51 -14.64 4.27
C VAL A 236 -2.14 -13.61 5.34
N GLN A 237 -2.63 -12.37 5.19
CA GLN A 237 -2.37 -11.32 6.18
C GLN A 237 -2.92 -11.69 7.56
N PHE A 238 -4.11 -12.28 7.66
CA PHE A 238 -4.68 -12.71 8.93
C PHE A 238 -3.74 -13.63 9.72
N PHE A 239 -3.28 -14.72 9.11
CA PHE A 239 -2.37 -15.65 9.78
C PHE A 239 -0.96 -15.07 9.99
N ALA A 240 -0.49 -14.20 9.09
CA ALA A 240 0.78 -13.51 9.28
C ALA A 240 0.75 -12.59 10.51
N TRP A 241 -0.34 -11.83 10.72
CA TRP A 241 -0.45 -10.87 11.81
C TRP A 241 -0.67 -11.47 13.20
N ILE A 242 -1.07 -12.75 13.29
CA ILE A 242 -1.01 -13.52 14.55
C ILE A 242 0.43 -13.57 15.08
N GLY A 243 1.43 -13.71 14.20
CA GLY A 243 2.85 -13.76 14.57
C GLY A 243 3.58 -12.42 14.55
N TRP A 244 3.24 -11.51 13.64
CA TRP A 244 3.86 -10.18 13.59
C TRP A 244 3.52 -9.32 14.81
N PHE A 245 2.30 -9.39 15.34
CA PHE A 245 1.90 -8.56 16.47
C PHE A 245 2.73 -8.83 17.74
N PRO A 246 2.90 -10.08 18.23
CA PRO A 246 3.81 -10.37 19.34
C PRO A 246 5.27 -10.03 19.08
N PHE A 247 5.74 -10.18 17.83
CA PHE A 247 7.10 -9.80 17.48
C PHE A 247 7.31 -8.29 17.69
N LEU A 248 6.42 -7.44 17.16
CA LEU A 248 6.52 -5.99 17.32
C LEU A 248 6.40 -5.52 18.77
N PHE A 249 5.58 -6.20 19.59
CA PHE A 249 5.34 -5.82 20.99
C PHE A 249 6.34 -6.40 22.00
N TYR A 250 6.81 -7.64 21.80
CA TYR A 250 7.57 -8.36 22.82
C TYR A 250 9.03 -8.66 22.45
N ALA A 251 9.44 -8.57 21.19
CA ALA A 251 10.81 -8.97 20.83
C ALA A 251 11.90 -8.03 21.42
N THR A 252 11.58 -6.75 21.69
CA THR A 252 12.48 -5.86 22.47
C THR A 252 12.62 -6.31 23.92
N THR A 253 11.50 -6.65 24.57
CA THR A 253 11.44 -7.17 25.95
C THR A 253 12.17 -8.50 26.06
N TRP A 254 12.02 -9.39 25.09
CA TRP A 254 12.70 -10.68 25.02
C TRP A 254 14.24 -10.55 24.99
N VAL A 255 14.77 -9.61 24.20
CA VAL A 255 16.21 -9.29 24.19
C VAL A 255 16.65 -8.74 25.55
N ALA A 256 15.82 -7.90 26.19
CA ALA A 256 16.11 -7.35 27.51
C ALA A 256 16.11 -8.43 28.60
N GLU A 257 15.18 -9.40 28.57
CA GLU A 257 15.13 -10.57 29.45
C GLU A 257 16.33 -11.48 29.28
N LEU A 258 16.72 -11.77 28.03
CA LEU A 258 17.88 -12.60 27.72
C LEU A 258 19.18 -11.93 28.20
N LYS A 259 19.32 -10.61 28.01
CA LYS A 259 20.44 -9.85 28.57
C LYS A 259 20.41 -9.83 30.10
N SER A 260 19.25 -9.58 30.72
CA SER A 260 19.12 -9.59 32.18
C SER A 260 19.50 -10.95 32.77
N SER A 261 19.15 -12.04 32.09
CA SER A 261 19.48 -13.41 32.53
C SER A 261 20.98 -13.69 32.47
N ALA A 262 21.66 -13.23 31.40
CA ALA A 262 23.10 -13.33 31.25
C ALA A 262 23.86 -12.44 32.27
N ASP A 263 23.40 -11.20 32.44
CA ASP A 263 23.99 -10.26 33.41
C ASP A 263 23.85 -10.80 34.85
N LEU A 264 22.70 -11.40 35.21
CA LEU A 264 22.48 -12.03 36.52
C LEU A 264 23.41 -13.23 36.76
N GLN A 265 23.60 -14.10 35.76
CA GLN A 265 24.56 -15.23 35.86
C GLN A 265 26.00 -14.74 36.10
N GLN A 266 26.38 -13.61 35.50
CA GLN A 266 27.70 -13.02 35.66
C GLN A 266 27.84 -12.29 37.01
N GLN A 267 26.79 -11.59 37.46
CA GLN A 267 26.78 -10.84 38.72
C GLN A 267 26.73 -11.76 39.96
N GLN A 268 26.28 -13.00 39.81
CA GLN A 268 26.41 -14.05 40.84
C GLN A 268 27.88 -14.31 41.26
N GLN A 269 28.87 -13.85 40.48
CA GLN A 269 30.30 -14.00 40.78
C GLN A 269 31.00 -12.76 41.36
N HIS A 270 30.40 -11.56 41.29
CA HIS A 270 30.95 -10.31 41.85
C HIS A 270 29.84 -9.44 42.45
N ILE A 271 29.89 -9.21 43.77
CA ILE A 271 28.89 -8.47 44.52
C ILE A 271 29.35 -7.02 44.70
N ASP A 272 28.73 -6.10 43.98
CA ASP A 272 28.78 -4.66 44.26
C ASP A 272 27.39 -4.01 44.07
N GLY A 273 27.06 -3.04 44.92
CA GLY A 273 25.68 -2.61 45.16
C GLY A 273 25.10 -1.55 44.21
N ASP A 274 25.94 -0.71 43.59
CA ASP A 274 25.49 0.39 42.73
C ASP A 274 25.06 -0.07 41.31
N THR A 275 25.38 -1.31 40.93
CA THR A 275 25.26 -1.83 39.55
C THR A 275 23.81 -1.98 39.06
N VAL A 276 22.83 -2.04 39.97
CA VAL A 276 21.43 -2.41 39.67
C VAL A 276 20.68 -1.38 38.81
N ARG A 277 21.06 -0.09 38.88
CA ARG A 277 20.38 0.96 38.10
C ARG A 277 20.90 1.05 36.66
N ASP A 278 22.16 0.67 36.43
CA ASP A 278 22.78 0.73 35.11
C ASP A 278 22.38 -0.49 34.24
N THR A 279 22.16 -1.65 34.86
CA THR A 279 21.65 -2.87 34.17
C THR A 279 20.30 -2.65 33.51
N VAL A 280 19.32 -2.01 34.17
CA VAL A 280 18.00 -1.73 33.56
C VAL A 280 18.09 -0.80 32.35
N GLY A 281 19.01 0.17 32.39
CA GLY A 281 19.33 1.00 31.23
C GLY A 281 19.96 0.19 30.09
N ALA A 282 20.92 -0.68 30.43
CA ALA A 282 21.64 -1.51 29.46
C ALA A 282 20.76 -2.58 28.79
N THR A 283 19.83 -3.22 29.51
CA THR A 283 18.88 -4.19 28.94
C THR A 283 17.90 -3.52 27.99
N THR A 284 17.35 -2.36 28.37
CA THR A 284 16.45 -1.58 27.51
C THR A 284 17.16 -1.13 26.21
N ARG A 285 18.39 -0.64 26.31
CA ARG A 285 19.20 -0.23 25.15
C ARG A 285 19.46 -1.39 24.18
N ALA A 286 19.67 -2.62 24.68
CA ALA A 286 19.89 -3.79 23.82
C ALA A 286 18.66 -4.12 22.96
N GLY A 287 17.45 -4.05 23.51
CA GLY A 287 16.20 -4.21 22.76
C GLY A 287 16.01 -3.14 21.68
N SER A 288 16.27 -1.87 22.01
CA SER A 288 16.22 -0.76 21.03
C SER A 288 17.26 -0.91 19.91
N PHE A 289 18.48 -1.36 20.23
CA PHE A 289 19.53 -1.63 19.25
C PHE A 289 19.14 -2.73 18.26
N ALA A 290 18.52 -3.82 18.73
CA ALA A 290 18.02 -4.87 17.85
C ALA A 290 16.96 -4.35 16.85
N PHE A 291 16.05 -3.48 17.29
CA PHE A 291 15.05 -2.86 16.40
C PHE A 291 15.61 -1.77 15.48
N LEU A 292 16.71 -1.11 15.86
CA LEU A 292 17.45 -0.24 14.94
C LEU A 292 18.06 -1.07 13.80
N LEU A 293 18.71 -2.20 14.10
CA LEU A 293 19.24 -3.10 13.08
C LEU A 293 18.14 -3.68 12.19
N HIS A 294 17.01 -4.11 12.77
CA HIS A 294 15.80 -4.51 12.02
C HIS A 294 15.35 -3.42 11.04
N SER A 295 15.28 -2.17 11.49
CA SER A 295 14.85 -1.03 10.66
C SER A 295 15.84 -0.72 9.55
N LEU A 296 17.14 -0.82 9.82
CA LEU A 296 18.20 -0.65 8.81
C LEU A 296 18.16 -1.76 7.76
N VAL A 297 18.04 -3.03 8.17
CA VAL A 297 17.90 -4.17 7.24
C VAL A 297 16.62 -4.04 6.42
N SER A 298 15.52 -3.60 7.02
CA SER A 298 14.27 -3.34 6.30
C SER A 298 14.42 -2.22 5.29
N LEU A 299 15.06 -1.09 5.63
CA LEU A 299 15.26 0.02 4.71
C LEU A 299 16.16 -0.40 3.54
N VAL A 300 17.27 -1.08 3.81
CA VAL A 300 18.16 -1.63 2.77
C VAL A 300 17.41 -2.60 1.85
N THR A 301 16.57 -3.48 2.41
CA THR A 301 15.74 -4.41 1.62
C THR A 301 14.74 -3.64 0.76
N ALA A 302 14.01 -2.67 1.32
CA ALA A 302 13.03 -1.87 0.60
C ALA A 302 13.65 -1.01 -0.52
N CYS A 303 14.91 -0.59 -0.38
CA CYS A 303 15.63 0.13 -1.44
C CYS A 303 16.22 -0.80 -2.52
N LEU A 304 16.79 -1.94 -2.15
CA LEU A 304 17.52 -2.81 -3.08
C LEU A 304 16.63 -3.83 -3.79
N LEU A 305 15.69 -4.46 -3.08
CA LEU A 305 14.89 -5.55 -3.61
C LEU A 305 14.08 -5.14 -4.87
N PRO A 306 13.35 -4.00 -4.89
CA PRO A 306 12.58 -3.57 -6.06
C PRO A 306 13.42 -3.25 -7.32
N LEU A 307 14.73 -3.02 -7.15
CA LEU A 307 15.65 -2.85 -8.28
C LEU A 307 15.96 -4.20 -8.95
N THR A 308 15.98 -5.28 -8.16
CA THR A 308 16.33 -6.65 -8.60
C THR A 308 15.13 -7.47 -9.09
N VAL A 309 13.92 -7.19 -8.61
CA VAL A 309 12.69 -7.87 -9.04
C VAL A 309 12.28 -7.39 -10.43
N ALA A 310 11.93 -8.33 -11.31
CA ALA A 310 11.38 -8.01 -12.61
C ALA A 310 9.88 -7.71 -12.46
N THR A 311 9.52 -6.43 -12.59
CA THR A 311 8.12 -6.00 -12.73
C THR A 311 7.48 -6.65 -13.96
N GLY A 312 6.15 -6.84 -13.96
CA GLY A 312 5.44 -7.67 -14.96
C GLY A 312 5.84 -7.43 -16.44
N GLN A 313 5.94 -6.17 -16.88
CA GLN A 313 6.38 -5.82 -18.24
C GLN A 313 7.90 -5.93 -18.48
N GLY A 314 8.73 -6.04 -17.44
CA GLY A 314 10.17 -6.27 -17.57
C GLY A 314 10.53 -7.64 -18.17
N ARG A 315 9.60 -8.61 -18.17
CA ARG A 315 9.74 -9.87 -18.93
C ARG A 315 9.56 -9.65 -20.43
N ALA A 316 8.60 -8.83 -20.85
CA ALA A 316 8.28 -8.59 -22.26
C ALA A 316 9.17 -7.52 -22.91
N SER A 317 9.54 -6.47 -22.15
CA SER A 317 10.25 -5.29 -22.66
C SER A 317 11.78 -5.33 -22.49
N THR A 318 12.38 -6.51 -22.23
CA THR A 318 13.85 -6.67 -22.32
C THR A 318 14.36 -6.63 -23.76
N SER A 319 14.31 -5.42 -24.33
CA SER A 319 15.13 -4.99 -25.46
C SER A 319 16.57 -5.46 -25.24
N THR A 320 17.17 -5.98 -26.31
CA THR A 320 18.53 -6.55 -26.33
C THR A 320 19.58 -5.61 -25.73
N SER A 321 19.37 -4.30 -25.84
CA SER A 321 20.23 -3.26 -25.25
C SER A 321 20.37 -3.37 -23.72
N ALA A 322 19.30 -3.69 -22.98
CA ALA A 322 19.32 -3.73 -21.51
C ALA A 322 20.20 -4.86 -20.93
N LYS A 323 20.51 -5.89 -21.73
CA LYS A 323 21.33 -7.04 -21.32
C LYS A 323 22.83 -6.71 -21.20
N HIS A 324 23.27 -5.57 -21.72
CA HIS A 324 24.68 -5.15 -21.71
C HIS A 324 25.10 -4.39 -20.44
N HIS A 325 24.16 -3.93 -19.61
CA HIS A 325 24.47 -3.26 -18.34
C HIS A 325 24.48 -4.26 -17.17
N PRO A 326 25.44 -4.22 -16.21
CA PRO A 326 25.55 -5.22 -15.14
C PRO A 326 24.30 -5.32 -14.27
N LEU A 327 23.66 -4.19 -13.93
CA LEU A 327 22.37 -4.20 -13.20
C LEU A 327 21.22 -4.81 -14.02
N GLY A 328 21.22 -4.62 -15.35
CA GLY A 328 20.20 -5.21 -16.23
C GLY A 328 20.32 -6.72 -16.31
N LYS A 329 21.55 -7.24 -16.41
CA LYS A 329 21.84 -8.68 -16.34
C LYS A 329 21.44 -9.26 -14.97
N LEU A 330 21.77 -8.59 -13.87
CA LEU A 330 21.38 -9.03 -12.52
C LEU A 330 19.85 -9.06 -12.36
N ARG A 331 19.13 -7.99 -12.74
CA ARG A 331 17.66 -7.91 -12.67
C ARG A 331 16.99 -9.00 -13.51
N TRP A 332 17.51 -9.28 -14.71
CA TRP A 332 16.98 -10.35 -15.56
C TRP A 332 17.20 -11.74 -14.96
N SER A 333 18.42 -12.05 -14.51
CA SER A 333 18.72 -13.34 -13.88
C SER A 333 18.01 -13.53 -12.54
N PHE A 334 17.84 -12.49 -11.73
CA PHE A 334 17.16 -12.57 -10.44
C PHE A 334 15.63 -12.67 -10.62
N GLY A 335 15.05 -11.83 -11.48
CA GLY A 335 13.61 -11.79 -11.75
C GLY A 335 13.03 -13.03 -12.44
N GLN A 336 13.85 -13.90 -13.03
CA GLN A 336 13.39 -15.23 -13.49
C GLN A 336 13.06 -16.18 -12.32
N TRP A 337 13.74 -16.02 -11.19
CA TRP A 337 13.62 -16.89 -10.02
C TRP A 337 12.71 -16.26 -8.95
N PHE A 338 12.84 -14.95 -8.75
CA PHE A 338 12.20 -14.18 -7.69
C PHE A 338 11.16 -13.21 -8.24
N ASP A 339 9.95 -13.74 -8.39
CA ASP A 339 8.72 -13.00 -8.67
C ASP A 339 8.12 -12.44 -7.36
N LEU A 340 7.29 -11.39 -7.42
CA LEU A 340 6.72 -10.73 -6.23
C LEU A 340 5.99 -11.74 -5.32
N HIS A 341 5.22 -12.65 -5.90
CA HIS A 341 4.51 -13.74 -5.22
C HIS A 341 5.46 -14.71 -4.48
N ARG A 342 6.57 -15.09 -5.12
CA ARG A 342 7.57 -16.01 -4.53
C ARG A 342 8.36 -15.33 -3.41
N ILE A 343 8.68 -14.06 -3.59
CA ILE A 343 9.34 -13.22 -2.57
C ILE A 343 8.43 -13.05 -1.35
N TYR A 344 7.13 -12.81 -1.58
CA TYR A 344 6.13 -12.73 -0.51
C TYR A 344 6.04 -14.04 0.29
N THR A 345 5.96 -15.19 -0.39
CA THR A 345 6.03 -16.52 0.25
C THR A 345 7.32 -16.69 1.06
N LEU A 346 8.48 -16.41 0.45
CA LEU A 346 9.79 -16.55 1.08
C LEU A 346 9.95 -15.64 2.30
N SER A 347 9.32 -14.46 2.29
CA SER A 347 9.33 -13.53 3.44
C SER A 347 8.64 -14.12 4.67
N HIS A 348 7.53 -14.85 4.49
CA HIS A 348 6.81 -15.55 5.54
C HIS A 348 7.57 -16.78 6.03
N LEU A 349 8.20 -17.55 5.13
CA LEU A 349 9.10 -18.65 5.50
C LEU A 349 10.29 -18.16 6.34
N LEU A 350 10.94 -17.07 5.92
CA LEU A 350 12.05 -16.46 6.65
C LEU A 350 11.65 -16.02 8.06
N PHE A 351 10.51 -15.33 8.19
CA PHE A 351 10.01 -14.90 9.50
C PHE A 351 9.63 -16.10 10.38
N GLY A 352 8.85 -17.05 9.86
CA GLY A 352 8.40 -18.22 10.61
C GLY A 352 9.56 -19.09 11.10
N THR A 353 10.55 -19.34 10.24
CA THR A 353 11.78 -20.07 10.61
C THR A 353 12.64 -19.30 11.62
N ALA A 354 12.78 -17.98 11.48
CA ALA A 354 13.48 -17.16 12.47
C ALA A 354 12.79 -17.19 13.86
N MET A 355 11.45 -17.18 13.88
CA MET A 355 10.69 -17.30 15.13
C MET A 355 10.81 -18.68 15.77
N LEU A 356 10.87 -19.76 14.98
CA LEU A 356 11.18 -21.10 15.50
C LEU A 356 12.64 -21.20 16.01
N ALA A 357 13.58 -20.55 15.34
CA ALA A 357 14.99 -20.52 15.73
C ALA A 357 15.24 -19.86 17.11
N THR A 358 14.27 -19.12 17.66
CA THR A 358 14.31 -18.66 19.06
C THR A 358 14.39 -19.80 20.09
N LEU A 359 14.16 -21.06 19.69
CA LEU A 359 14.48 -22.26 20.50
C LEU A 359 15.97 -22.35 20.87
N PHE A 360 16.86 -21.89 20.00
CA PHE A 360 18.31 -21.98 20.16
C PHE A 360 18.94 -20.68 20.68
N ALA A 361 18.12 -19.66 20.97
CA ALA A 361 18.57 -18.33 21.34
C ALA A 361 18.91 -18.22 22.83
N SER A 362 20.09 -18.71 23.20
CA SER A 362 20.69 -18.52 24.54
C SER A 362 21.54 -17.24 24.65
N ALA A 363 21.86 -16.59 23.53
CA ALA A 363 22.76 -15.43 23.49
C ALA A 363 22.12 -14.18 22.88
N VAL A 364 22.37 -13.02 23.49
CA VAL A 364 21.85 -11.70 23.09
C VAL A 364 22.18 -11.36 21.64
N TRP A 365 23.38 -11.70 21.15
CA TRP A 365 23.78 -11.45 19.76
C TRP A 365 22.95 -12.24 18.76
N PHE A 366 22.55 -13.48 19.09
CA PHE A 366 21.76 -14.34 18.22
C PHE A 366 20.29 -13.91 18.21
N ALA A 367 19.73 -13.54 19.38
CA ALA A 367 18.41 -12.90 19.46
C ALA A 367 18.35 -11.59 18.63
N THR A 368 19.41 -10.78 18.71
CA THR A 368 19.57 -9.56 17.90
C THR A 368 19.65 -9.88 16.41
N LEU A 369 20.38 -10.92 16.00
CA LEU A 369 20.47 -11.36 14.61
C LEU A 369 19.10 -11.81 14.06
N LEU A 370 18.34 -12.60 14.81
CA LEU A 370 16.99 -13.05 14.40
C LEU A 370 16.06 -11.84 14.15
N ILE A 371 16.03 -10.88 15.08
CA ILE A 371 15.22 -9.65 14.95
C ILE A 371 15.68 -8.82 13.74
N ALA A 372 16.98 -8.68 13.53
CA ALA A 372 17.53 -7.94 12.38
C ALA A 372 17.15 -8.59 11.04
N VAL A 373 17.27 -9.92 10.92
CA VAL A 373 16.91 -10.68 9.71
C VAL A 373 15.41 -10.56 9.38
N CYS A 374 14.53 -10.53 10.40
CA CYS A 374 13.10 -10.24 10.19
C CYS A 374 12.84 -8.87 9.54
N GLY A 375 13.81 -7.95 9.49
CA GLY A 375 13.70 -6.70 8.74
C GLY A 375 13.50 -6.91 7.23
N ILE A 376 14.06 -7.98 6.67
CA ILE A 376 13.86 -8.38 5.27
C ILE A 376 12.37 -8.71 5.05
N SER A 377 11.79 -9.53 5.95
CA SER A 377 10.38 -9.89 5.89
C SER A 377 9.45 -8.68 6.09
N TRP A 378 9.79 -7.76 7.00
CA TRP A 378 9.04 -6.54 7.24
C TRP A 378 8.94 -5.66 5.98
N ALA A 379 10.07 -5.44 5.29
CA ALA A 379 10.10 -4.69 4.03
C ALA A 379 9.16 -5.29 2.96
N ILE A 380 9.13 -6.62 2.85
CA ILE A 380 8.31 -7.32 1.87
C ILE A 380 6.83 -7.27 2.24
N ILE A 381 6.44 -7.50 3.51
CA ILE A 381 5.02 -7.45 3.90
C ILE A 381 4.44 -6.03 3.91
N MET A 382 5.26 -4.98 4.01
CA MET A 382 4.84 -3.58 3.84
C MET A 382 4.63 -3.16 2.37
N TRP A 383 5.06 -4.01 1.43
CA TRP A 383 5.05 -3.79 -0.02
C TRP A 383 4.09 -4.73 -0.75
N ALA A 384 4.33 -6.04 -0.70
CA ALA A 384 3.70 -7.02 -1.59
C ALA A 384 2.17 -7.10 -1.49
N PRO A 385 1.51 -7.14 -0.31
CA PRO A 385 0.04 -7.22 -0.24
C PRO A 385 -0.65 -6.04 -0.92
N PHE A 386 -0.10 -4.82 -0.74
CA PHE A 386 -0.64 -3.60 -1.32
C PHE A 386 -0.39 -3.50 -2.82
N ALA A 387 0.78 -3.99 -3.29
CA ALA A 387 1.07 -4.10 -4.72
C ALA A 387 0.11 -5.07 -5.42
N LEU A 388 -0.09 -6.28 -4.86
CA LEU A 388 -0.98 -7.30 -5.41
C LEU A 388 -2.45 -6.86 -5.44
N ILE A 389 -2.96 -6.25 -4.35
CA ILE A 389 -4.31 -5.69 -4.33
C ILE A 389 -4.43 -4.52 -5.32
N GLY A 390 -3.43 -3.65 -5.40
CA GLY A 390 -3.41 -2.53 -6.34
C GLY A 390 -3.42 -2.97 -7.81
N GLU A 391 -2.68 -4.03 -8.14
CA GLU A 391 -2.64 -4.63 -9.48
C GLU A 391 -4.01 -5.20 -9.86
N ILE A 392 -4.63 -6.02 -9.00
CA ILE A 392 -5.98 -6.57 -9.23
C ILE A 392 -6.99 -5.43 -9.47
N VAL A 393 -7.05 -4.46 -8.55
CA VAL A 393 -7.99 -3.32 -8.61
C VAL A 393 -7.82 -2.46 -9.87
N ASN A 394 -6.61 -2.36 -10.42
CA ASN A 394 -6.37 -1.62 -11.66
C ASN A 394 -6.62 -2.48 -12.92
N ARG A 395 -6.32 -3.78 -12.90
CA ARG A 395 -6.54 -4.70 -14.03
C ARG A 395 -8.01 -4.75 -14.44
N ASP A 396 -8.94 -4.80 -13.50
CA ASP A 396 -10.38 -4.72 -13.79
C ASP A 396 -10.81 -3.38 -14.41
N ALA A 397 -10.12 -2.29 -14.09
CA ALA A 397 -10.39 -0.98 -14.68
C ALA A 397 -9.95 -0.90 -16.15
N ASP A 398 -8.94 -1.68 -16.55
CA ASP A 398 -8.43 -1.72 -17.92
C ASP A 398 -9.16 -2.77 -18.79
N ILE A 399 -9.65 -3.88 -18.22
CA ILE A 399 -10.46 -4.89 -18.94
C ILE A 399 -11.79 -4.30 -19.45
N VAL A 400 -12.36 -3.31 -18.76
CA VAL A 400 -13.65 -2.70 -19.13
C VAL A 400 -13.50 -1.47 -20.04
N ARG A 401 -12.29 -0.95 -20.24
CA ARG A 401 -12.00 0.16 -21.18
C ARG A 401 -12.07 -0.15 -22.69
N PRO A 402 -11.96 -1.38 -23.23
CA PRO A 402 -11.91 -1.61 -24.68
C PRO A 402 -13.23 -1.47 -25.47
N MET A 403 -14.34 -1.02 -24.86
CA MET A 403 -15.63 -0.91 -25.57
C MET A 403 -16.37 0.42 -25.40
N ASP A 404 -15.90 1.34 -24.55
CA ASP A 404 -16.52 2.66 -24.40
C ASP A 404 -15.91 3.74 -25.34
N ASP A 405 -14.65 3.55 -25.81
CA ASP A 405 -13.86 4.58 -26.52
C ASP A 405 -13.42 4.25 -27.97
N GLU A 406 -13.61 3.02 -28.48
CA GLU A 406 -13.43 2.72 -29.92
C GLU A 406 -14.80 2.58 -30.62
N ASP A 407 -14.97 3.35 -31.70
CA ASP A 407 -16.09 3.32 -32.66
C ASP A 407 -17.53 3.67 -32.21
N VAL A 408 -17.69 4.69 -31.35
CA VAL A 408 -18.91 5.54 -31.44
C VAL A 408 -18.71 6.62 -32.51
N VAL A 409 -18.81 6.20 -33.79
CA VAL A 409 -19.03 7.14 -34.90
C VAL A 409 -20.41 7.76 -34.72
N ILE A 410 -20.47 8.97 -34.16
CA ILE A 410 -21.70 9.75 -34.07
C ILE A 410 -22.25 9.94 -35.50
N PRO A 411 -23.44 9.42 -35.86
CA PRO A 411 -24.01 9.66 -37.17
C PRO A 411 -24.31 11.15 -37.32
N SER A 412 -23.65 11.80 -38.27
CA SER A 412 -23.87 13.21 -38.54
C SER A 412 -25.33 13.43 -38.97
N ALA A 413 -26.08 14.19 -38.16
CA ALA A 413 -27.50 14.46 -38.38
C ALA A 413 -27.74 15.50 -39.50
N HIS A 414 -27.22 15.23 -40.70
CA HIS A 414 -27.53 15.97 -41.92
C HIS A 414 -27.78 14.98 -43.07
N PRO A 415 -28.94 15.04 -43.76
CA PRO A 415 -29.15 14.22 -44.95
C PRO A 415 -28.17 14.62 -46.05
N PRO A 416 -27.63 13.67 -46.84
CA PRO A 416 -26.69 13.99 -47.89
C PRO A 416 -27.36 14.84 -48.98
N LEU A 417 -26.69 15.92 -49.38
CA LEU A 417 -27.07 16.71 -50.55
C LEU A 417 -27.01 15.82 -51.81
N PRO A 418 -27.94 16.01 -52.77
CA PRO A 418 -27.93 15.23 -54.00
C PRO A 418 -26.66 15.52 -54.83
N PRO A 419 -26.12 14.51 -55.55
CA PRO A 419 -24.93 14.70 -56.37
C PRO A 419 -25.19 15.68 -57.52
N PRO A 420 -24.19 16.46 -57.95
CA PRO A 420 -24.31 17.31 -59.14
C PRO A 420 -24.52 16.44 -60.39
N PRO A 421 -25.25 16.93 -61.40
CA PRO A 421 -25.55 16.15 -62.60
C PRO A 421 -24.27 15.81 -63.37
N THR A 422 -24.14 14.53 -63.73
CA THR A 422 -23.07 14.01 -64.57
C THR A 422 -23.09 14.68 -65.95
N SER A 423 -22.00 15.38 -66.29
CA SER A 423 -21.81 15.94 -67.63
C SER A 423 -21.67 14.84 -68.67
N VAL A 424 -22.67 14.73 -69.55
CA VAL A 424 -22.60 13.86 -70.74
C VAL A 424 -21.54 14.39 -71.69
N SER A 425 -20.60 13.52 -72.09
CA SER A 425 -19.62 13.83 -73.14
C SER A 425 -20.22 13.59 -74.52
N MET A 426 -20.19 14.63 -75.37
CA MET A 426 -20.38 14.55 -76.83
C MET A 426 -19.40 15.53 -77.51
N PRO A 427 -19.09 15.35 -78.82
CA PRO A 427 -17.71 15.40 -79.26
C PRO A 427 -17.21 16.77 -79.77
N SER A 428 -15.89 16.82 -79.97
CA SER A 428 -15.10 17.92 -80.51
C SER A 428 -15.69 18.64 -81.72
N LEU A 429 -15.66 19.98 -81.70
CA LEU A 429 -15.51 20.81 -82.90
C LEU A 429 -14.78 22.13 -82.57
N THR A 430 -14.35 22.81 -83.62
CA THR A 430 -13.24 23.78 -83.63
C THR A 430 -13.64 25.25 -83.46
N ALA A 431 -12.63 26.06 -83.10
CA ALA A 431 -12.38 27.43 -83.56
C ALA A 431 -12.96 28.65 -82.81
N SER A 432 -12.00 29.45 -82.32
CA SER A 432 -11.85 30.91 -82.55
C SER A 432 -12.61 31.95 -81.72
N GLN A 433 -11.92 33.09 -81.56
CA GLN A 433 -12.34 34.40 -81.02
C GLN A 433 -12.61 34.52 -79.51
N GLN A 434 -12.43 35.68 -78.86
CA GLN A 434 -11.36 36.72 -78.90
C GLN A 434 -11.60 37.69 -77.72
N ALA A 435 -10.69 38.67 -77.52
CA ALA A 435 -10.72 39.75 -76.52
C ALA A 435 -10.47 39.31 -75.04
N GLU A 436 -9.38 39.68 -74.35
CA GLU A 436 -8.74 41.00 -74.12
C GLU A 436 -9.43 41.80 -73.00
N TYR A 437 -8.76 41.95 -71.85
CA TYR A 437 -8.35 43.23 -71.25
C TYR A 437 -7.53 43.03 -69.95
N HIS A 438 -6.41 43.75 -69.85
CA HIS A 438 -5.57 44.00 -68.67
C HIS A 438 -5.72 45.52 -68.33
N PRO A 439 -4.99 46.18 -67.41
CA PRO A 439 -4.29 45.76 -66.19
C PRO A 439 -4.61 46.69 -64.98
N LEU A 440 -3.81 46.59 -63.90
CA LEU A 440 -3.25 47.63 -62.99
C LEU A 440 -3.11 47.01 -61.57
N ALA A 441 -1.91 46.81 -61.00
CA ALA A 441 -0.93 47.79 -60.48
C ALA A 441 -1.38 48.39 -59.11
N ASP A 442 -0.57 48.53 -58.06
CA ASP A 442 0.91 48.60 -58.01
C ASP A 442 1.54 48.20 -56.65
N THR A 443 2.84 47.84 -56.71
CA THR A 443 4.00 47.93 -55.74
C THR A 443 3.81 48.21 -54.22
N HIS A 444 4.69 47.85 -53.25
CA HIS A 444 6.15 47.60 -53.10
C HIS A 444 6.39 46.57 -51.93
N HIS A 445 7.57 46.03 -51.53
CA HIS A 445 8.98 46.02 -52.00
C HIS A 445 9.78 44.79 -51.43
N ALA A 446 10.86 44.44 -52.15
CA ALA A 446 12.22 43.94 -51.78
C ALA A 446 12.64 43.63 -50.30
N ALA A 447 13.62 42.74 -50.00
CA ALA A 447 14.76 42.29 -50.83
C ALA A 447 15.42 40.92 -50.42
N THR A 448 15.83 40.12 -51.42
CA THR A 448 17.05 39.25 -51.62
C THR A 448 17.76 38.48 -50.46
N ALA A 449 18.41 37.30 -50.65
CA ALA A 449 18.85 36.56 -51.86
C ALA A 449 19.16 35.04 -51.64
N THR A 450 19.03 34.22 -52.71
CA THR A 450 19.89 33.06 -53.20
C THR A 450 20.49 32.01 -52.22
N SER A 451 20.65 30.70 -52.50
CA SER A 451 20.60 29.81 -53.70
C SER A 451 21.00 28.36 -53.27
N SER A 452 20.88 27.23 -53.99
CA SER A 452 20.11 26.74 -55.17
C SER A 452 20.48 25.24 -55.45
N PHE A 453 19.80 24.55 -56.40
CA PHE A 453 20.11 23.19 -56.95
C PHE A 453 19.96 21.96 -56.01
N SER A 454 19.67 20.73 -56.46
CA SER A 454 18.82 20.19 -57.57
C SER A 454 18.83 18.64 -57.50
N SER A 455 17.70 17.97 -57.75
CA SER A 455 17.65 16.49 -57.91
C SER A 455 18.22 16.02 -59.26
N PRO A 456 18.46 14.70 -59.42
CA PRO A 456 17.89 14.04 -60.61
C PRO A 456 17.24 12.67 -60.34
N THR A 457 16.25 12.34 -61.17
CA THR A 457 15.51 11.08 -61.26
C THR A 457 16.18 10.06 -62.18
N ARG A 458 15.81 8.77 -62.08
CA ARG A 458 15.89 7.82 -63.22
C ARG A 458 14.86 6.69 -63.14
N HIS A 459 14.20 6.40 -64.26
CA HIS A 459 13.27 5.27 -64.48
C HIS A 459 13.98 4.06 -65.13
N HIS A 460 13.38 2.86 -64.99
CA HIS A 460 12.96 1.92 -66.07
C HIS A 460 12.46 0.58 -65.45
N HIS A 461 11.26 0.09 -65.81
CA HIS A 461 10.95 -1.03 -66.76
C HIS A 461 11.58 -2.41 -66.42
N ALA A 462 10.91 -3.55 -66.58
CA ALA A 462 9.50 -3.86 -66.88
C ALA A 462 9.16 -5.36 -66.57
N SER A 463 7.85 -5.67 -66.52
CA SER A 463 7.19 -6.95 -66.88
C SER A 463 7.87 -8.31 -66.61
N ASP A 464 7.15 -9.20 -65.89
CA ASP A 464 6.37 -10.21 -66.61
C ASP A 464 5.18 -10.76 -65.82
N THR A 465 4.19 -11.29 -66.54
CA THR A 465 2.85 -11.66 -66.05
C THR A 465 2.55 -13.16 -66.20
N THR A 466 1.89 -13.78 -65.20
CA THR A 466 0.77 -14.70 -65.48
C THR A 466 -0.15 -14.90 -64.27
N SER A 467 -1.46 -14.80 -64.51
CA SER A 467 -2.57 -15.27 -63.64
C SER A 467 -2.78 -16.78 -63.86
N VAL A 468 -3.52 -17.56 -63.05
CA VAL A 468 -5.01 -17.58 -62.93
C VAL A 468 -5.45 -18.55 -61.80
N ILE A 469 -6.33 -18.09 -60.90
CA ILE A 469 -7.52 -18.73 -60.27
C ILE A 469 -7.53 -20.24 -59.92
N GLY A 470 -7.92 -20.58 -58.67
CA GLY A 470 -8.52 -21.90 -58.32
C GLY A 470 -8.69 -22.19 -56.81
N LEU A 471 -9.93 -22.35 -56.34
CA LEU A 471 -10.32 -22.65 -54.93
C LEU A 471 -10.37 -24.20 -54.65
N PRO A 472 -10.59 -24.67 -53.39
CA PRO A 472 -10.04 -25.94 -52.87
C PRO A 472 -11.02 -27.13 -52.86
N PRO A 473 -10.60 -28.30 -52.33
CA PRO A 473 -11.52 -29.31 -51.78
C PRO A 473 -11.25 -29.68 -50.30
N LEU A 474 -12.23 -30.37 -49.69
CA LEU A 474 -12.35 -30.67 -48.25
C LEU A 474 -11.65 -31.96 -47.76
N SER A 475 -11.38 -31.96 -46.44
CA SER A 475 -11.53 -33.06 -45.45
C SER A 475 -11.05 -34.49 -45.72
N LEU A 476 -10.31 -35.05 -44.76
CA LEU A 476 -10.52 -36.44 -44.31
C LEU A 476 -10.17 -36.59 -42.81
N HIS A 477 -10.87 -37.47 -42.09
CA HIS A 477 -10.59 -37.79 -40.69
C HIS A 477 -9.34 -38.67 -40.51
N ALA A 478 -8.67 -38.51 -39.37
CA ALA A 478 -8.01 -39.59 -38.65
C ALA A 478 -8.25 -39.39 -37.14
N ASN A 479 -8.47 -40.49 -36.43
CA ASN A 479 -8.92 -40.52 -35.04
C ASN A 479 -7.89 -41.30 -34.22
N GLU A 480 -7.21 -40.65 -33.27
CA GLU A 480 -6.39 -41.34 -32.27
C GLU A 480 -6.74 -40.82 -30.88
N SER A 481 -7.20 -41.75 -30.04
CA SER A 481 -7.59 -41.54 -28.66
C SER A 481 -6.40 -41.79 -27.73
N SER A 482 -6.06 -40.81 -26.90
CA SER A 482 -5.25 -41.00 -25.70
C SER A 482 -6.03 -40.51 -24.49
N HIS A 483 -6.13 -41.35 -23.47
CA HIS A 483 -6.70 -40.98 -22.18
C HIS A 483 -5.91 -39.82 -21.56
N GLU A 484 -6.59 -38.74 -21.23
CA GLU A 484 -6.16 -37.78 -20.22
C GLU A 484 -7.12 -37.92 -19.04
N ASP A 485 -6.58 -37.86 -17.81
CA ASP A 485 -7.36 -38.00 -16.60
C ASP A 485 -8.23 -36.74 -16.39
N ASP A 486 -9.52 -36.93 -16.13
CA ASP A 486 -10.45 -35.85 -15.78
C ASP A 486 -10.12 -35.32 -14.37
N ASP A 487 -9.13 -34.42 -14.27
CA ASP A 487 -9.03 -33.49 -13.15
C ASP A 487 -10.27 -32.59 -13.19
N GLU A 488 -11.11 -32.68 -12.14
CA GLU A 488 -12.36 -31.93 -12.00
C GLU A 488 -12.06 -30.42 -11.92
N TYR A 489 -12.19 -29.73 -13.06
CA TYR A 489 -12.05 -28.28 -13.15
C TYR A 489 -13.27 -27.60 -12.51
N ASP A 490 -13.03 -26.76 -11.49
CA ASP A 490 -14.04 -25.85 -10.93
C ASP A 490 -14.51 -24.86 -12.03
N GLU A 491 -15.62 -25.16 -12.73
CA GLU A 491 -16.17 -24.31 -13.81
C GLU A 491 -16.58 -22.88 -13.34
N ASP A 492 -16.74 -22.68 -12.02
CA ASP A 492 -17.11 -21.40 -11.41
C ASP A 492 -16.05 -20.27 -11.60
N ASP A 493 -14.76 -20.60 -11.78
CA ASP A 493 -13.65 -19.61 -11.80
C ASP A 493 -13.46 -18.94 -13.21
N ASP A 494 -14.07 -19.45 -14.29
CA ASP A 494 -13.94 -18.91 -15.66
C ASP A 494 -15.06 -17.94 -16.09
N GLU A 495 -16.26 -17.95 -15.47
CA GLU A 495 -17.27 -16.90 -15.70
C GLU A 495 -16.79 -15.52 -15.22
N ASP A 496 -16.04 -15.50 -14.11
CA ASP A 496 -15.42 -14.30 -13.51
C ASP A 496 -14.38 -13.62 -14.43
N ARG A 497 -13.89 -14.30 -15.49
CA ARG A 497 -12.97 -13.72 -16.49
C ARG A 497 -13.68 -12.89 -17.57
N MET A 498 -14.98 -13.12 -17.79
CA MET A 498 -15.77 -12.39 -18.80
C MET A 498 -16.61 -11.26 -18.19
N ILE A 499 -16.81 -11.25 -16.88
CA ILE A 499 -17.57 -10.22 -16.14
C ILE A 499 -16.61 -9.52 -15.17
N GLY A 500 -16.11 -8.33 -15.55
CA GLY A 500 -15.12 -7.60 -14.75
C GLY A 500 -15.53 -7.42 -13.28
N LEU A 501 -14.61 -7.66 -12.35
CA LEU A 501 -14.93 -7.90 -10.94
C LEU A 501 -15.60 -6.68 -10.29
N THR A 502 -16.65 -6.94 -9.50
CA THR A 502 -17.42 -5.89 -8.81
C THR A 502 -17.56 -6.12 -7.31
N LEU A 503 -17.74 -5.03 -6.56
CA LEU A 503 -18.04 -5.04 -5.12
C LEU A 503 -19.35 -4.28 -4.86
N ASP A 504 -20.39 -4.99 -4.41
CA ASP A 504 -21.78 -4.48 -4.33
C ASP A 504 -22.24 -3.81 -5.66
N GLY A 505 -21.81 -4.38 -6.81
CA GLY A 505 -22.14 -3.87 -8.15
C GLY A 505 -21.43 -2.57 -8.55
N ARG A 506 -20.34 -2.20 -7.87
CA ARG A 506 -19.42 -1.11 -8.26
C ARG A 506 -18.11 -1.70 -8.79
N ARG A 507 -17.44 -1.01 -9.74
CA ARG A 507 -16.09 -1.38 -10.21
C ARG A 507 -15.11 -1.35 -9.02
N LEU A 508 -14.17 -2.30 -8.93
CA LEU A 508 -13.21 -2.33 -7.81
C LEU A 508 -12.37 -1.06 -7.69
N SER A 509 -12.05 -0.41 -8.81
CA SER A 509 -11.34 0.88 -8.86
C SER A 509 -12.10 2.04 -8.20
N ASP A 510 -13.42 1.94 -8.04
CA ASP A 510 -14.25 2.90 -7.29
C ASP A 510 -14.35 2.56 -5.80
N CYS A 511 -13.84 1.39 -5.40
CA CYS A 511 -13.93 0.82 -4.05
C CYS A 511 -12.55 0.61 -3.40
N ALA A 512 -11.48 1.16 -3.97
CA ALA A 512 -10.11 0.92 -3.51
C ALA A 512 -9.91 1.27 -2.02
N GLY A 513 -10.58 2.29 -1.50
CA GLY A 513 -10.54 2.65 -0.08
C GLY A 513 -11.24 1.64 0.80
N GLU A 514 -12.45 1.22 0.43
CA GLU A 514 -13.23 0.18 1.12
C GLU A 514 -12.50 -1.17 1.15
N ILE A 515 -11.91 -1.59 0.02
CA ILE A 515 -11.10 -2.81 -0.12
C ILE A 515 -9.88 -2.78 0.81
N LEU A 516 -9.08 -1.70 0.76
CA LEU A 516 -7.90 -1.55 1.63
C LEU A 516 -8.26 -1.46 3.11
N GLY A 517 -9.39 -0.82 3.42
CA GLY A 517 -9.94 -0.79 4.77
C GLY A 517 -10.28 -2.18 5.28
N ILE A 518 -10.94 -3.02 4.46
CA ILE A 518 -11.24 -4.42 4.81
C ILE A 518 -9.96 -5.24 4.94
N HIS A 519 -8.99 -5.09 4.04
CA HIS A 519 -7.66 -5.69 4.20
C HIS A 519 -7.05 -5.35 5.58
N ASN A 520 -7.19 -4.12 6.07
CA ASN A 520 -6.74 -3.76 7.41
C ASN A 520 -7.55 -4.44 8.54
N VAL A 521 -8.82 -4.78 8.33
CA VAL A 521 -9.57 -5.63 9.29
C VAL A 521 -8.91 -7.00 9.44
N TYR A 522 -8.44 -7.61 8.34
CA TYR A 522 -7.67 -8.86 8.39
C TYR A 522 -6.29 -8.69 9.04
N VAL A 523 -5.69 -7.49 9.02
CA VAL A 523 -4.46 -7.15 9.76
C VAL A 523 -4.70 -6.97 11.27
N VAL A 524 -5.88 -6.47 11.66
CA VAL A 524 -6.17 -6.03 13.02
C VAL A 524 -6.88 -7.08 13.87
N ILE A 525 -7.83 -7.86 13.34
CA ILE A 525 -8.50 -8.93 14.10
C ILE A 525 -7.50 -9.93 14.72
N PRO A 526 -6.45 -10.40 14.02
CA PRO A 526 -5.41 -11.26 14.58
C PRO A 526 -4.74 -10.75 15.84
N GLN A 527 -4.66 -9.42 16.03
CA GLN A 527 -3.98 -8.80 17.16
C GLN A 527 -4.73 -9.09 18.47
N PHE A 528 -6.06 -9.14 18.43
CA PHE A 528 -6.88 -9.54 19.58
C PHE A 528 -6.71 -11.03 19.90
N VAL A 529 -6.72 -11.90 18.89
CA VAL A 529 -6.47 -13.35 19.04
C VAL A 529 -5.09 -13.58 19.66
N SER A 530 -4.08 -12.88 19.15
CA SER A 530 -2.70 -12.99 19.60
C SER A 530 -2.46 -12.41 21.00
N THR A 531 -3.15 -11.30 21.35
CA THR A 531 -3.15 -10.76 22.73
C THR A 531 -3.77 -11.73 23.73
N PHE A 532 -4.90 -12.37 23.36
CA PHE A 532 -5.57 -13.36 24.20
C PHE A 532 -4.71 -14.62 24.38
N ALA A 533 -4.16 -15.16 23.29
CA ALA A 533 -3.23 -16.29 23.34
C ALA A 533 -1.97 -15.99 24.17
N SER A 534 -1.40 -14.79 24.02
CA SER A 534 -0.25 -14.33 24.83
C SER A 534 -0.61 -14.26 26.31
N SER A 535 -1.80 -13.76 26.66
CA SER A 535 -2.27 -13.68 28.05
C SER A 535 -2.42 -15.06 28.70
N ILE A 536 -2.93 -16.05 27.96
CA ILE A 536 -2.98 -17.45 28.41
C ILE A 536 -1.57 -18.01 28.62
N LEU A 537 -0.64 -17.76 27.69
CA LEU A 537 0.73 -18.25 27.79
C LEU A 537 1.47 -17.64 28.98
N PHE A 538 1.34 -16.33 29.23
CA PHE A 538 1.90 -15.72 30.45
C PHE A 538 1.31 -16.37 31.72
N ALA A 539 -0.02 -16.53 31.81
CA ALA A 539 -0.66 -17.15 32.97
C ALA A 539 -0.21 -18.62 33.21
N LEU A 540 0.12 -19.37 32.15
CA LEU A 540 0.69 -20.71 32.26
C LEU A 540 2.17 -20.67 32.67
N PHE A 541 2.99 -19.85 32.00
CA PHE A 541 4.43 -19.83 32.21
C PHE A 541 4.87 -19.12 33.50
N ASP A 542 4.10 -18.18 34.03
CA ASP A 542 4.32 -17.58 35.35
C ASP A 542 4.34 -18.64 36.47
N HIS A 543 3.66 -19.78 36.29
CA HIS A 543 3.63 -20.87 37.26
C HIS A 543 4.78 -21.90 37.07
N PHE A 544 5.29 -22.07 35.85
CA PHE A 544 6.22 -23.17 35.52
C PHE A 544 7.62 -22.75 35.06
N ALA A 545 7.76 -21.64 34.32
CA ALA A 545 9.05 -21.13 33.83
C ALA A 545 8.91 -19.66 33.37
N PRO A 546 8.97 -18.67 34.29
CA PRO A 546 8.71 -17.26 33.97
C PRO A 546 9.52 -16.67 32.79
N PRO A 547 10.85 -16.88 32.66
CA PRO A 547 11.62 -16.28 31.55
C PRO A 547 11.42 -16.98 30.19
N ALA A 548 10.54 -17.98 30.08
CA ALA A 548 10.31 -18.73 28.84
C ALA A 548 9.08 -18.24 28.04
N ALA A 549 8.18 -17.48 28.66
CA ALA A 549 6.86 -17.14 28.09
C ALA A 549 6.96 -16.46 26.72
N ILE A 550 7.75 -15.39 26.60
CA ILE A 550 7.87 -14.61 25.36
C ILE A 550 8.45 -15.47 24.22
N GLY A 551 9.44 -16.30 24.50
CA GLY A 551 10.01 -17.21 23.51
C GLY A 551 8.96 -18.17 22.93
N TRP A 552 8.05 -18.69 23.77
CA TRP A 552 6.94 -19.53 23.29
C TRP A 552 5.89 -18.77 22.50
N ILE A 553 5.53 -17.55 22.93
CA ILE A 553 4.62 -16.67 22.19
C ILE A 553 5.15 -16.41 20.78
N LEU A 554 6.43 -16.05 20.64
CA LEU A 554 7.08 -15.82 19.34
C LEU A 554 7.05 -17.07 18.46
N ARG A 555 7.33 -18.27 19.01
CA ARG A 555 7.32 -19.54 18.26
C ARG A 555 5.93 -19.92 17.74
N LEU A 556 4.89 -19.81 18.56
CA LEU A 556 3.51 -20.08 18.13
C LEU A 556 3.05 -19.07 17.07
N GLY A 557 3.43 -17.80 17.22
CA GLY A 557 3.30 -16.79 16.17
C GLY A 557 3.99 -17.23 14.88
N GLY A 558 5.23 -17.71 14.96
CA GLY A 558 6.00 -18.26 13.84
C GLY A 558 5.30 -19.40 13.09
N ILE A 559 4.68 -20.35 13.80
CA ILE A 559 3.87 -21.42 13.19
C ILE A 559 2.71 -20.83 12.38
N SER A 560 2.02 -19.80 12.91
CA SER A 560 0.95 -19.12 12.19
C SER A 560 1.45 -18.42 10.91
N VAL A 561 2.65 -17.83 10.94
CA VAL A 561 3.26 -17.24 9.73
C VAL A 561 3.73 -18.29 8.73
N LEU A 562 4.14 -19.50 9.17
CA LEU A 562 4.39 -20.61 8.24
C LEU A 562 3.10 -21.10 7.56
N TRP A 563 1.97 -21.07 8.26
CA TRP A 563 0.66 -21.30 7.63
C TRP A 563 0.30 -20.19 6.64
N ALA A 564 0.59 -18.93 6.96
CA ALA A 564 0.47 -17.81 6.02
C ALA A 564 1.35 -18.01 4.76
N ALA A 565 2.56 -18.56 4.91
CA ALA A 565 3.41 -18.92 3.78
C ALA A 565 2.75 -19.97 2.87
N TYR A 566 2.17 -21.04 3.44
CA TYR A 566 1.41 -22.04 2.69
C TYR A 566 0.17 -21.44 2.00
N LEU A 567 -0.55 -20.53 2.65
CA LEU A 567 -1.67 -19.84 2.00
C LEU A 567 -1.20 -18.92 0.86
N SER A 568 -0.01 -18.32 0.97
CA SER A 568 0.52 -17.42 -0.06
C SER A 568 0.90 -18.12 -1.36
N THR A 569 1.22 -19.42 -1.33
CA THR A 569 1.43 -20.21 -2.57
C THR A 569 0.14 -20.52 -3.31
N LYS A 570 -1.03 -20.33 -2.67
CA LYS A 570 -2.36 -20.46 -3.30
C LYS A 570 -2.88 -19.16 -3.91
N ILE A 571 -2.11 -18.06 -3.85
CA ILE A 571 -2.40 -16.85 -4.62
C ILE A 571 -2.04 -17.16 -6.09
N ARG A 572 -3.03 -17.63 -6.86
CA ARG A 572 -2.89 -17.85 -8.31
C ARG A 572 -2.65 -16.50 -9.00
N THR A 573 -1.58 -16.43 -9.80
CA THR A 573 -1.41 -15.39 -10.83
C THR A 573 -2.43 -15.65 -11.95
N ALA A 574 -3.32 -14.70 -12.20
CA ALA A 574 -4.48 -14.87 -13.10
C ALA A 574 -4.18 -14.58 -14.58
#